data_AF-A0A9P5ENU4-F1
#
_entry.id   AF-A0A9P5ENU4-F1
#
_cell.length_a   1.000
_cell.length_b   1.000
_cell.length_c   1.000
_cell.angle_alpha   90.00
_cell.angle_beta   90.00
_cell.angle_gamma   90.00
#
_symmetry.space_group_name_H-M   'P 1'
#
loop_
_entity.id
_entity.type
_entity.pdbx_description
1 polymer ?
#
loop_
_entity_poly.entity_id
_entity_poly.type
_entity_poly.pdbx_seq_one_letter_code
_entity_poly.pdbx_strand_id
1 'polypeptide(L)'
;MLDHCSNDSETAARQAVIQFVEAINRLDHWHKSAKITMGDSTLLAETSTTEASLEFPNITVANSLSHYWAFWIICATQIKRLTAQHPDISEDRLLIDGERPDNEVVSRKILQFSSSILASTGYLMREDMKLYGTASAFFPLHIARSALEMFGGGEEAIGEELRKNAEIIHRRGYDDVLLHIGTTLLS
;
A
#
# COMPACT_ATOMS: atom_id res chain seq x y z
N MET A 1 30.26 -27.99 1.19
CA MET A 1 30.15 -26.74 1.99
C MET A 1 29.21 -25.70 1.35
N LEU A 2 28.74 -25.88 0.11
CA LEU A 2 27.79 -24.97 -0.55
C LEU A 2 26.31 -25.31 -0.30
N ASP A 3 25.96 -26.57 -0.04
CA ASP A 3 24.56 -27.01 0.20
C ASP A 3 23.93 -26.48 1.48
N HIS A 4 24.72 -26.28 2.55
CA HIS A 4 24.15 -25.88 3.85
C HIS A 4 23.63 -24.45 3.83
N CYS A 5 24.28 -23.56 3.07
CA CYS A 5 23.89 -22.16 2.98
C CYS A 5 22.60 -21.96 2.16
N SER A 6 22.36 -22.83 1.16
CA SER A 6 21.15 -22.79 0.32
C SER A 6 19.91 -23.19 1.12
N ASN A 7 20.00 -24.27 1.91
CA ASN A 7 18.89 -24.79 2.70
C ASN A 7 18.46 -23.83 3.83
N ASP A 8 19.42 -23.14 4.46
CA ASP A 8 19.13 -22.17 5.52
C ASP A 8 18.40 -20.93 4.95
N SER A 9 18.82 -20.46 3.77
CA SER A 9 18.19 -19.33 3.08
C SER A 9 16.76 -19.65 2.64
N GLU A 10 16.54 -20.84 2.08
CA GLU A 10 15.22 -21.27 1.62
C GLU A 10 14.25 -21.45 2.80
N THR A 11 14.73 -22.04 3.90
CA THR A 11 13.95 -22.18 5.13
C THR A 11 13.55 -20.82 5.71
N ALA A 12 14.48 -19.85 5.73
CA ALA A 12 14.21 -18.49 6.17
C ALA A 12 13.19 -17.78 5.25
N ALA A 13 13.34 -17.89 3.93
CA ALA A 13 12.41 -17.32 2.96
C ALA A 13 11.00 -17.89 3.13
N ARG A 14 10.88 -19.21 3.29
CA ARG A 14 9.60 -19.88 3.56
C ARG A 14 8.95 -19.37 4.86
N GLN A 15 9.75 -19.24 5.93
CA GLN A 15 9.25 -18.72 7.20
C GLN A 15 8.77 -17.27 7.09
N ALA A 16 9.51 -16.43 6.35
CA ALA A 16 9.11 -15.04 6.10
C ALA A 16 7.80 -14.96 5.31
N VAL A 17 7.63 -15.76 4.26
CA VAL A 17 6.39 -15.79 3.47
C VAL A 17 5.19 -16.21 4.32
N ILE A 18 5.34 -17.23 5.19
CA ILE A 18 4.29 -17.65 6.12
C ILE A 18 3.89 -16.48 7.05
N GLN A 19 4.87 -15.76 7.60
CA GLN A 19 4.61 -14.60 8.47
C GLN A 19 3.89 -13.46 7.74
N PHE A 20 4.25 -13.18 6.48
CA PHE A 20 3.56 -12.18 5.69
C PHE A 20 2.11 -12.59 5.35
N VAL A 21 1.88 -13.86 5.02
CA VAL A 21 0.51 -14.38 4.78
C VAL A 21 -0.32 -14.28 6.05
N GLU A 22 0.24 -14.66 7.20
CA GLU A 22 -0.45 -14.51 8.49
C GLU A 22 -0.76 -13.03 8.80
N ALA A 23 0.18 -12.13 8.54
CA ALA A 23 -0.02 -10.70 8.73
C ALA A 23 -1.16 -10.16 7.85
N ILE A 24 -1.21 -10.53 6.57
CA ILE A 24 -2.32 -10.18 5.66
C ILE A 24 -3.65 -10.70 6.21
N ASN A 25 -3.72 -11.97 6.59
CA ASN A 25 -4.95 -12.57 7.09
C ASN A 25 -5.47 -11.87 8.36
N ARG A 26 -4.56 -11.51 9.27
CA ARG A 26 -4.89 -10.75 10.48
C ARG A 26 -5.35 -9.32 10.15
N LEU A 27 -4.69 -8.65 9.22
CA LEU A 27 -5.06 -7.31 8.75
C LEU A 27 -6.44 -7.33 8.07
N ASP A 28 -6.71 -8.30 7.21
CA ASP A 28 -7.99 -8.42 6.52
C ASP A 28 -9.12 -8.79 7.48
N HIS A 29 -8.85 -9.64 8.48
CA HIS A 29 -9.81 -9.92 9.54
C HIS A 29 -10.12 -8.66 10.36
N TRP A 30 -9.09 -7.90 10.75
CA TRP A 30 -9.29 -6.62 11.42
C TRP A 30 -10.09 -5.65 10.56
N HIS A 31 -9.78 -5.51 9.26
CA HIS A 31 -10.49 -4.59 8.38
C HIS A 31 -11.97 -4.97 8.21
N LYS A 32 -12.27 -6.27 8.07
CA LYS A 32 -13.64 -6.79 8.04
C LYS A 32 -14.39 -6.50 9.35
N SER A 33 -13.74 -6.70 10.50
CA SER A 33 -14.33 -6.38 11.81
C SER A 33 -14.52 -4.87 12.01
N ALA A 34 -13.56 -4.07 11.56
CA ALA A 34 -13.58 -2.62 11.66
C ALA A 34 -14.70 -2.01 10.81
N LYS A 35 -14.94 -2.53 9.60
CA LYS A 35 -16.07 -2.11 8.74
C LYS A 35 -17.43 -2.27 9.42
N ILE A 36 -17.61 -3.35 10.19
CA ILE A 36 -18.84 -3.59 10.97
C ILE A 36 -19.02 -2.50 12.04
N THR A 37 -17.93 -2.00 12.63
CA THR A 37 -17.96 -0.99 13.70
C THR A 37 -18.00 0.45 13.16
N MET A 38 -17.36 0.72 12.02
CA MET A 38 -17.20 2.07 11.45
C MET A 38 -18.40 2.52 10.60
N GLY A 39 -19.31 1.60 10.26
CA GLY A 39 -20.46 1.87 9.39
C GLY A 39 -20.06 1.99 7.92
N ASP A 40 -21.01 1.72 7.01
CA ASP A 40 -20.79 1.62 5.55
C ASP A 40 -20.43 2.96 4.86
N SER A 41 -20.34 4.06 5.61
CA SER A 41 -20.13 5.43 5.10
C SER A 41 -18.76 5.71 4.51
N THR A 42 -17.89 4.71 4.35
CA THR A 42 -16.44 4.94 4.17
C THR A 42 -15.98 5.46 2.82
N LEU A 43 -16.84 5.68 1.83
CA LEU A 43 -16.40 6.14 0.50
C LEU A 43 -17.45 7.04 -0.18
N LEU A 44 -17.62 8.27 0.30
CA LEU A 44 -18.25 9.31 -0.53
C LEU A 44 -17.16 9.90 -1.43
N ALA A 45 -17.07 9.40 -2.66
CA ALA A 45 -16.39 10.13 -3.71
C ALA A 45 -17.30 11.31 -4.07
N GLU A 46 -16.99 12.52 -3.59
CA GLU A 46 -17.70 13.71 -4.07
C GLU A 46 -17.39 13.87 -5.56
N THR A 47 -18.38 13.56 -6.39
CA THR A 47 -18.35 13.80 -7.84
C THR A 47 -18.58 15.28 -8.12
N SER A 48 -17.74 16.15 -7.57
CA SER A 48 -17.63 17.53 -8.04
C SER A 48 -16.23 17.73 -8.62
N THR A 49 -16.21 17.64 -9.96
CA THR A 49 -15.17 18.09 -10.88
C THR A 49 -13.87 18.60 -10.25
N THR A 50 -12.84 17.72 -10.25
CA THR A 50 -11.39 17.96 -10.50
C THR A 50 -10.46 17.26 -9.48
N GLU A 51 -10.92 16.79 -8.32
CA GLU A 51 -10.06 16.09 -7.34
C GLU A 51 -10.82 14.96 -6.64
N ALA A 52 -10.59 13.72 -7.06
CA ALA A 52 -11.07 12.57 -6.30
C ALA A 52 -10.23 12.42 -5.01
N SER A 53 -10.57 13.20 -3.99
CA SER A 53 -10.06 13.03 -2.63
C SER A 53 -11.02 12.16 -1.83
N LEU A 54 -10.50 11.19 -1.09
CA LEU A 54 -11.32 10.37 -0.18
C LEU A 54 -11.66 11.16 1.07
N GLU A 55 -12.94 11.16 1.44
CA GLU A 55 -13.41 11.70 2.72
C GLU A 55 -13.47 10.61 3.80
N PHE A 56 -13.06 10.98 5.01
CA PHE A 56 -13.12 10.09 6.17
C PHE A 56 -13.89 10.72 7.33
N PRO A 57 -14.57 9.92 8.17
CA PRO A 57 -15.27 10.42 9.34
C PRO A 57 -14.37 11.16 10.34
N ASN A 58 -13.11 10.76 10.43
CA ASN A 58 -12.08 11.41 11.25
C ASN A 58 -10.67 10.92 10.85
N ILE A 59 -9.65 11.60 11.38
CA ILE A 59 -8.23 11.29 11.15
C ILE A 59 -7.82 9.87 11.56
N THR A 60 -8.44 9.31 12.60
CA THR A 60 -8.13 7.96 13.06
C THR A 60 -8.51 6.92 12.01
N VAL A 61 -9.69 7.08 11.38
CA VAL A 61 -10.14 6.20 10.29
C VAL A 61 -9.23 6.37 9.07
N ALA A 62 -8.92 7.61 8.67
CA ALA A 62 -8.05 7.89 7.54
C ALA A 62 -6.66 7.25 7.71
N ASN A 63 -6.06 7.43 8.89
CA ASN A 63 -4.77 6.83 9.23
C ASN A 63 -4.85 5.31 9.24
N SER A 64 -5.87 4.74 9.89
CA SER A 64 -6.02 3.28 10.01
C SER A 64 -6.14 2.62 8.64
N LEU A 65 -6.94 3.19 7.72
CA LEU A 65 -7.10 2.66 6.37
C LEU A 65 -5.84 2.84 5.52
N SER A 66 -5.23 4.03 5.56
CA SER A 66 -4.01 4.31 4.80
C SER A 66 -2.85 3.39 5.20
N HIS A 67 -2.69 3.15 6.51
CA HIS A 67 -1.69 2.21 7.01
C HIS A 67 -2.06 0.75 6.71
N TYR A 68 -3.34 0.37 6.80
CA TYR A 68 -3.79 -0.96 6.41
C TYR A 68 -3.46 -1.27 4.95
N TRP A 69 -3.79 -0.35 4.03
CA TRP A 69 -3.45 -0.49 2.61
C TRP A 69 -1.94 -0.60 2.40
N ALA A 70 -1.15 0.25 3.07
CA ALA A 70 0.32 0.23 2.95
C ALA A 70 0.93 -1.09 3.45
N PHE A 71 0.52 -1.57 4.63
CA PHE A 71 1.01 -2.84 5.16
C PHE A 71 0.60 -4.04 4.31
N TRP A 72 -0.62 -4.01 3.76
CA TRP A 72 -1.08 -5.05 2.85
C TRP A 72 -0.22 -5.07 1.57
N ILE A 73 0.06 -3.91 0.97
CA ILE A 73 0.94 -3.77 -0.20
C ILE A 73 2.34 -4.33 0.09
N ILE A 74 2.93 -3.98 1.25
CA ILE A 74 4.25 -4.49 1.65
C ILE A 74 4.24 -6.01 1.70
N CYS A 75 3.29 -6.60 2.43
CA CYS A 75 3.24 -8.05 2.59
C CYS A 75 3.04 -8.74 1.24
N ALA A 76 2.10 -8.27 0.41
CA ALA A 76 1.84 -8.87 -0.90
C ALA A 76 3.06 -8.77 -1.82
N THR A 77 3.75 -7.63 -1.83
CA THR A 77 4.97 -7.42 -2.61
C THR A 77 6.10 -8.34 -2.15
N GLN A 78 6.32 -8.48 -0.85
CA GLN A 78 7.37 -9.35 -0.32
C GLN A 78 7.07 -10.83 -0.58
N ILE A 79 5.81 -11.26 -0.44
CA ILE A 79 5.40 -12.63 -0.79
C ILE A 79 5.72 -12.89 -2.27
N LYS A 80 5.26 -12.04 -3.19
CA LYS A 80 5.52 -12.18 -4.63
C LYS A 80 7.02 -12.26 -4.94
N ARG A 81 7.83 -11.40 -4.32
CA ARG A 81 9.29 -11.38 -4.51
C ARG A 81 9.95 -12.65 -4.02
N LEU A 82 9.62 -13.10 -2.81
CA LEU A 82 10.21 -14.28 -2.20
C LEU A 82 9.80 -15.56 -2.94
N THR A 83 8.53 -15.69 -3.36
CA THR A 83 8.09 -16.87 -4.12
C THR A 83 8.67 -16.90 -5.53
N ALA A 84 8.93 -15.75 -6.15
CA ALA A 84 9.61 -15.69 -7.45
C ALA A 84 11.11 -16.07 -7.35
N GLN A 85 11.76 -15.75 -6.23
CA GLN A 85 13.18 -16.06 -5.99
C GLN A 85 13.42 -17.49 -5.48
N HIS A 86 12.40 -18.10 -4.87
CA HIS A 86 12.47 -19.45 -4.31
C HIS A 86 11.28 -20.30 -4.79
N PRO A 87 11.34 -20.85 -6.03
CA PRO A 87 10.26 -21.63 -6.61
C PRO A 87 9.89 -22.90 -5.84
N ASP A 88 10.82 -23.42 -5.03
CA ASP A 88 10.63 -24.61 -4.19
C ASP A 88 9.72 -24.37 -2.97
N ILE A 89 9.41 -23.09 -2.67
CA ILE A 89 8.41 -22.74 -1.66
C ILE A 89 7.02 -23.14 -2.20
N SER A 90 6.58 -24.35 -1.83
CA SER A 90 5.31 -24.95 -2.24
C SER A 90 4.12 -23.97 -2.17
N GLU A 91 3.56 -23.68 -3.34
CA GLU A 91 2.48 -22.70 -3.57
C GLU A 91 1.15 -23.08 -2.91
N ASP A 92 0.94 -24.37 -2.60
CA ASP A 92 -0.38 -24.93 -2.24
C ASP A 92 -0.97 -24.39 -0.91
N ARG A 93 -0.22 -23.56 -0.17
CA ARG A 93 -0.68 -22.96 1.10
C ARG A 93 -0.44 -21.46 1.25
N LEU A 94 0.10 -20.80 0.23
CA LEU A 94 0.56 -19.41 0.34
C LEU A 94 -0.32 -18.50 -0.50
N LEU A 95 -1.58 -18.39 -0.08
CA LEU A 95 -2.57 -17.56 -0.76
C LEU A 95 -2.58 -16.14 -0.16
N ILE A 96 -2.58 -15.14 -1.04
CA ILE A 96 -2.81 -13.74 -0.72
C ILE A 96 -4.28 -13.46 -0.97
N ASP A 97 -5.07 -13.29 0.09
CA ASP A 97 -6.52 -13.09 0.00
C ASP A 97 -7.24 -14.17 -0.84
N GLY A 98 -6.80 -15.42 -0.71
CA GLY A 98 -7.34 -16.56 -1.46
C GLY A 98 -6.73 -16.76 -2.85
N GLU A 99 -5.85 -15.88 -3.30
CA GLU A 99 -5.23 -15.94 -4.63
C GLU A 99 -3.76 -16.34 -4.59
N ARG A 100 -3.28 -16.98 -5.65
CA ARG A 100 -1.85 -17.28 -5.80
C ARG A 100 -1.04 -15.97 -5.94
N PRO A 101 0.20 -15.91 -5.43
CA PRO A 101 1.00 -14.68 -5.49
C PRO A 101 1.21 -14.14 -6.90
N ASP A 102 1.39 -15.01 -7.89
CA ASP A 102 1.59 -14.67 -9.30
C ASP A 102 0.32 -14.16 -10.00
N ASN A 103 -0.87 -14.41 -9.43
CA ASN A 103 -2.15 -14.01 -10.02
C ASN A 103 -2.25 -12.47 -10.19
N GLU A 104 -2.70 -12.03 -11.37
CA GLU A 104 -2.96 -10.62 -11.70
C GLU A 104 -3.97 -9.96 -10.76
N VAL A 105 -4.88 -10.73 -10.15
CA VAL A 105 -5.82 -10.23 -9.12
C VAL A 105 -5.05 -9.58 -7.96
N VAL A 106 -3.95 -10.19 -7.52
CA VAL A 106 -3.12 -9.65 -6.43
C VAL A 106 -2.50 -8.32 -6.86
N SER A 107 -1.92 -8.26 -8.07
CA SER A 107 -1.31 -7.03 -8.60
C SER A 107 -2.34 -5.91 -8.75
N ARG A 108 -3.55 -6.22 -9.25
CA ARG A 108 -4.64 -5.24 -9.33
C ARG A 108 -5.05 -4.69 -7.96
N LYS A 109 -5.09 -5.54 -6.93
CA LYS A 109 -5.40 -5.11 -5.56
C LYS A 109 -4.29 -4.22 -4.97
N ILE A 110 -3.02 -4.52 -5.25
CA ILE A 110 -1.88 -3.65 -4.91
C ILE A 110 -2.08 -2.24 -5.53
N LEU A 111 -2.40 -2.18 -6.82
CA LEU A 111 -2.63 -0.90 -7.51
C LEU A 111 -3.84 -0.15 -6.94
N GLN A 112 -4.95 -0.85 -6.70
CA GLN A 112 -6.15 -0.25 -6.09
C GLN A 112 -5.86 0.37 -4.71
N PHE A 113 -5.11 -0.33 -3.87
CA PHE A 113 -4.70 0.18 -2.55
C PHE A 113 -3.75 1.36 -2.67
N SER A 114 -2.87 1.36 -3.68
CA SER A 114 -1.98 2.48 -3.97
C SER A 114 -2.78 3.73 -4.36
N SER A 115 -3.73 3.60 -5.28
CA SER A 115 -4.64 4.69 -5.66
C SER A 115 -5.48 5.19 -4.48
N SER A 116 -5.92 4.30 -3.59
CA SER A 116 -6.68 4.68 -2.39
C SER A 116 -5.83 5.52 -1.43
N ILE A 117 -4.55 5.18 -1.27
CA ILE A 117 -3.60 6.00 -0.50
C ILE A 117 -3.40 7.37 -1.14
N LEU A 118 -3.15 7.43 -2.46
CA LEU A 118 -2.97 8.71 -3.16
C LEU A 118 -4.21 9.60 -3.03
N ALA A 119 -5.41 9.04 -3.19
CA ALA A 119 -6.66 9.75 -3.02
C ALA A 119 -6.92 10.21 -1.56
N SER A 120 -6.30 9.58 -0.57
CA SER A 120 -6.42 10.00 0.84
C SER A 120 -5.59 11.24 1.18
N THR A 121 -4.63 11.60 0.33
CA THR A 121 -3.67 12.70 0.57
C THR A 121 -4.38 14.02 0.82
N GLY A 122 -5.41 14.34 0.01
CA GLY A 122 -6.14 15.59 0.13
C GLY A 122 -6.83 15.77 1.48
N TYR A 123 -7.25 14.67 2.11
CA TYR A 123 -7.85 14.67 3.45
C TYR A 123 -6.78 14.71 4.54
N LEU A 124 -5.76 13.85 4.45
CA LEU A 124 -4.69 13.75 5.46
C LEU A 124 -3.88 15.04 5.56
N MET A 125 -3.75 15.80 4.48
CA MET A 125 -3.02 17.06 4.45
C MET A 125 -3.90 18.31 4.64
N ARG A 126 -5.11 18.17 5.19
CA ARG A 126 -5.91 19.35 5.54
C ARG A 126 -5.31 20.11 6.72
N GLU A 127 -5.53 21.42 6.74
CA GLU A 127 -4.97 22.34 7.75
C GLU A 127 -5.48 22.02 9.17
N ASP A 128 -6.73 21.54 9.29
CA ASP A 128 -7.32 21.10 10.55
C ASP A 128 -6.72 19.77 11.08
N MET A 129 -6.05 19.00 10.22
CA MET A 129 -5.36 17.74 10.58
C MET A 129 -3.90 17.94 11.02
N LYS A 130 -3.33 19.15 10.80
CA LYS A 130 -2.00 19.61 11.24
C LYS A 130 -0.89 18.54 11.03
N LEU A 131 0.14 18.54 11.90
CA LEU A 131 1.28 17.61 11.85
C LEU A 131 0.90 16.12 11.89
N TYR A 132 -0.23 15.78 12.50
CA TYR A 132 -0.63 14.37 12.66
C TYR A 132 -1.00 13.72 11.34
N GLY A 133 -1.56 14.48 10.40
CA GLY A 133 -1.93 13.98 9.08
C GLY A 133 -0.75 13.86 8.12
N THR A 134 0.15 14.85 8.09
CA THR A 134 1.33 14.80 7.19
C THR A 134 2.34 13.74 7.61
N ALA A 135 2.64 13.63 8.90
CA ALA A 135 3.56 12.61 9.41
C ALA A 135 3.00 11.20 9.24
N SER A 136 1.69 11.00 9.36
CA SER A 136 1.04 9.70 9.13
C SER A 136 0.94 9.35 7.64
N ALA A 137 0.76 10.34 6.75
CA ALA A 137 0.61 10.13 5.32
C ALA A 137 1.92 9.76 4.62
N PHE A 138 3.07 10.20 5.15
CA PHE A 138 4.38 10.01 4.50
C PHE A 138 4.67 8.54 4.16
N PHE A 139 4.58 7.66 5.16
CA PHE A 139 4.91 6.25 4.97
C PHE A 139 3.96 5.55 3.98
N PRO A 140 2.62 5.63 4.11
CA PRO A 140 1.70 5.12 3.10
C PRO A 140 1.98 5.64 1.70
N LEU A 141 2.22 6.95 1.53
CA LEU A 141 2.48 7.56 0.22
C LEU A 141 3.72 7.00 -0.45
N HIS A 142 4.81 6.85 0.31
CA HIS A 142 6.03 6.23 -0.19
C HIS A 142 5.78 4.80 -0.69
N ILE A 143 5.03 3.99 0.07
CA ILE A 143 4.68 2.62 -0.30
C ILE A 143 3.80 2.58 -1.55
N ALA A 144 2.78 3.43 -1.64
CA ALA A 144 1.89 3.51 -2.79
C ALA A 144 2.65 3.86 -4.07
N ARG A 145 3.53 4.87 -4.01
CA ARG A 145 4.35 5.26 -5.16
C ARG A 145 5.27 4.12 -5.62
N SER A 146 6.00 3.50 -4.69
CA SER A 146 6.89 2.38 -5.00
C SER A 146 6.14 1.21 -5.65
N ALA A 147 4.92 0.94 -5.19
CA ALA A 147 4.08 -0.11 -5.74
C ALA A 147 3.54 0.23 -7.13
N LEU A 148 3.14 1.48 -7.39
CA LEU A 148 2.75 1.92 -8.73
C LEU A 148 3.91 1.80 -9.72
N GLU A 149 5.11 2.20 -9.32
CA GLU A 149 6.33 2.08 -10.14
C GLU A 149 6.69 0.62 -10.44
N MET A 150 6.46 -0.31 -9.49
CA MET A 150 6.80 -1.73 -9.64
C MET A 150 5.75 -2.55 -10.38
N PHE A 151 4.47 -2.26 -10.18
CA PHE A 151 3.35 -3.10 -10.66
C PHE A 151 2.48 -2.44 -11.73
N GLY A 152 2.66 -1.14 -11.98
CA GLY A 152 1.85 -0.43 -12.95
C GLY A 152 2.20 -0.83 -14.39
N GLY A 153 1.16 -0.96 -15.23
CA GLY A 153 1.30 -1.46 -16.60
C GLY A 153 1.69 -0.41 -17.65
N GLY A 154 1.76 0.88 -17.30
CA GLY A 154 2.11 1.96 -18.24
C GLY A 154 2.55 3.25 -17.56
N GLU A 155 3.72 3.75 -17.94
CA GLU A 155 4.37 4.93 -17.36
C GLU A 155 3.49 6.19 -17.41
N GLU A 156 2.67 6.35 -18.45
CA GLU A 156 1.82 7.53 -18.64
C GLU A 156 0.67 7.62 -17.63
N ALA A 157 -0.05 6.51 -17.39
CA ALA A 157 -1.17 6.49 -16.44
C ALA A 157 -0.68 6.64 -15.00
N ILE A 158 0.43 5.97 -14.65
CA ILE A 158 1.09 6.10 -13.35
C ILE A 158 1.59 7.53 -13.15
N GLY A 159 2.25 8.09 -14.18
CA GLY A 159 2.77 9.45 -14.16
C GLY A 159 1.68 10.48 -13.94
N GLU A 160 0.52 10.31 -14.58
CA GLU A 160 -0.62 11.20 -14.39
C GLU A 160 -1.20 11.13 -12.97
N GLU A 161 -1.29 9.93 -12.39
CA GLU A 161 -1.80 9.75 -11.02
C GLU A 161 -0.84 10.35 -9.98
N LEU A 162 0.46 10.11 -10.14
CA LEU A 162 1.50 10.70 -9.29
C LEU A 162 1.58 12.22 -9.46
N ARG A 163 1.41 12.75 -10.67
CA ARG A 163 1.37 14.19 -10.94
C ARG A 163 0.21 14.86 -10.24
N LYS A 164 -1.00 14.31 -10.36
CA LYS A 164 -2.18 14.81 -9.63
C LYS A 164 -1.97 14.81 -8.13
N ASN A 165 -1.38 13.74 -7.60
CA ASN A 165 -1.07 13.66 -6.18
C ASN A 165 -0.06 14.73 -5.75
N ALA A 166 1.00 14.95 -6.55
CA ALA A 166 1.98 16.00 -6.28
C ALA A 166 1.36 17.40 -6.29
N GLU A 167 0.41 17.67 -7.20
CA GLU A 167 -0.33 18.95 -7.22
C GLU A 167 -1.21 19.16 -5.99
N ILE A 168 -1.77 18.09 -5.43
CA ILE A 168 -2.49 18.16 -4.15
C ILE A 168 -1.50 18.49 -3.02
N ILE A 169 -0.37 17.79 -2.93
CA ILE A 169 0.64 18.00 -1.90
C ILE A 169 1.18 19.45 -1.95
N HIS A 170 1.50 19.94 -3.15
CA HIS A 170 1.98 21.30 -3.38
C HIS A 170 0.96 22.35 -2.94
N ARG A 171 -0.30 22.23 -3.37
CA ARG A 171 -1.36 23.18 -2.98
C ARG A 171 -1.67 23.19 -1.50
N ARG A 172 -1.36 22.10 -0.79
CA ARG A 172 -1.48 22.01 0.67
C ARG A 172 -0.23 22.54 1.42
N GLY A 173 0.82 22.94 0.71
CA GLY A 173 2.03 23.54 1.28
C GLY A 173 3.03 22.53 1.84
N TYR A 174 2.97 21.26 1.43
CA TYR A 174 3.82 20.17 1.95
C TYR A 174 4.88 19.72 0.92
N ASP A 175 5.54 20.68 0.27
CA ASP A 175 6.58 20.41 -0.75
C ASP A 175 7.77 19.60 -0.18
N ASP A 176 8.02 19.69 1.13
CA ASP A 176 9.00 18.90 1.86
C ASP A 176 8.73 17.38 1.76
N VAL A 177 7.46 16.97 1.72
CA VAL A 177 7.06 15.58 1.50
C VAL A 177 7.49 15.11 0.11
N LEU A 178 7.33 15.95 -0.92
CA LEU A 178 7.75 15.60 -2.29
C LEU A 178 9.27 15.45 -2.39
N LEU A 179 10.02 16.38 -1.76
CA LEU A 179 11.47 16.32 -1.71
C LEU A 179 11.95 15.03 -1.04
N HIS A 180 11.33 14.66 0.09
CA HIS A 180 11.75 13.51 0.87
C HIS A 180 11.40 12.18 0.17
N ILE A 181 10.23 12.06 -0.46
CA ILE A 181 9.87 10.89 -1.27
C ILE A 181 10.79 10.77 -2.51
N GLY A 182 11.19 11.90 -3.11
CA GLY A 182 12.11 11.92 -4.25
C GLY A 182 13.55 11.52 -3.91
N THR A 183 14.04 11.84 -2.71
CA THR A 183 15.43 11.53 -2.30
C THR A 183 15.67 10.08 -1.92
N THR A 184 14.66 9.34 -1.45
CA THR A 184 14.80 7.91 -1.10
C THR A 184 14.93 7.00 -2.33
N LEU A 185 14.80 7.54 -3.54
CA LEU A 185 14.97 6.83 -4.83
C LEU A 185 16.43 6.79 -5.33
N LEU A 186 17.39 7.37 -4.60
CA LEU A 186 18.80 7.46 -5.03
C LEU A 186 19.83 6.94 -3.99
N SER A 187 19.40 6.23 -2.95
CA SER A 187 20.28 5.58 -1.97
C SER A 187 19.94 4.10 -1.83
#